data_AF-A0A402B5Y2-F1
#
_entry.id   AF-A0A402B5Y2-F1
#
_cell.length_a   1.000
_cell.length_b   1.000
_cell.length_c   1.000
_cell.angle_alpha   90.00
_cell.angle_beta   90.00
_cell.angle_gamma   90.00
#
_symmetry.space_group_name_H-M   'P 1'
#
loop_
_entity.id
_entity.type
_entity.pdbx_description
1 polymer ?
#
loop_
_entity_poly.entity_id
_entity_poly.type
_entity_poly.pdbx_seq_one_letter_code
_entity_poly.pdbx_strand_id
1 'polypeptide(L)'
;MEEKTVRQLVTEIQRQLKPLSELSTSVVMQAELQSYTEDLYNQLVQICYEEVDFLSRLEVGQVVTADVLSRRDELVSHARHLILDAPNAR
;
A
#
# COMPACT_ATOMS: atom_id res chain seq x y z
N MET A 1 -31.70 32.07 -28.79
CA MET A 1 -30.63 31.07 -28.53
C MET A 1 -30.45 30.30 -29.81
N GLU A 2 -29.24 30.30 -30.39
CA GLU A 2 -28.98 29.52 -31.61
C GLU A 2 -29.05 28.03 -31.30
N GLU A 3 -29.89 27.29 -32.04
CA GLU A 3 -29.95 25.83 -31.95
C GLU A 3 -28.62 25.25 -32.44
N LYS A 4 -27.84 24.72 -31.50
CA LYS A 4 -26.63 23.96 -31.83
C LYS A 4 -27.02 22.74 -32.65
N THR A 5 -26.41 22.58 -33.82
CA THR A 5 -26.59 21.39 -34.64
C THR A 5 -26.16 20.14 -33.86
N VAL A 6 -26.79 18.99 -34.13
CA VAL A 6 -26.46 17.71 -33.48
C VAL A 6 -24.96 17.40 -33.55
N ARG A 7 -24.31 17.77 -34.65
CA ARG A 7 -22.86 17.62 -34.84
C ARG A 7 -22.05 18.46 -33.84
N GLN A 8 -22.46 19.70 -33.57
CA GLN A 8 -21.81 20.57 -32.58
C GLN A 8 -21.98 20.01 -31.16
N LEU A 9 -23.16 19.49 -30.82
CA LEU A 9 -23.40 18.85 -29.52
C LEU A 9 -22.52 17.60 -29.32
N VAL A 10 -22.41 16.74 -30.34
CA VAL A 10 -21.56 15.54 -30.29
C VAL A 10 -20.07 15.91 -30.12
N THR A 11 -19.59 16.93 -30.84
CA THR A 11 -18.21 17.41 -30.69
C THR A 11 -17.95 18.01 -29.30
N GLU A 12 -18.93 18.71 -28.74
CA GLU A 12 -18.83 19.31 -27.40
C GLU A 12 -18.80 18.23 -26.30
N ILE A 13 -19.63 17.19 -26.43
CA ILE A 13 -19.62 16.01 -25.55
C ILE A 13 -18.28 15.28 -25.61
N GLN A 14 -17.75 15.02 -26.81
CA GLN A 14 -16.45 14.37 -26.97
C GLN A 14 -15.31 15.18 -26.33
N ARG A 15 -15.37 16.52 -26.42
CA ARG A 15 -14.37 17.39 -25.81
C ARG A 15 -14.41 17.37 -24.29
N GLN A 16 -15.59 17.14 -23.69
CA GLN A 16 -15.76 17.04 -22.23
C GLN A 16 -15.40 15.65 -21.68
N LEU A 17 -15.57 14.59 -22.48
CA LEU A 17 -15.24 13.22 -22.08
C LEU A 17 -13.73 12.99 -21.92
N LYS A 18 -12.89 13.66 -22.72
CA LYS A 18 -11.43 13.51 -22.62
C LYS A 18 -10.88 13.97 -21.25
N PRO A 19 -11.15 15.22 -20.78
CA PRO A 19 -10.79 15.64 -19.43
C PRO A 19 -11.38 14.75 -18.33
N LEU A 20 -12.61 14.26 -18.52
CA LEU A 20 -13.25 13.36 -17.56
C LEU A 20 -12.49 12.03 -17.46
N SER A 21 -12.00 11.48 -18.57
CA SER A 21 -11.19 10.26 -18.57
C SER A 21 -9.83 10.46 -17.91
N GLU A 22 -9.21 11.63 -18.12
CA GLU A 22 -7.93 12.01 -17.49
C GLU A 22 -8.12 12.19 -15.97
N LEU A 23 -9.19 12.87 -15.55
CA LEU A 23 -9.58 13.02 -14.14
C LEU A 23 -9.92 11.67 -13.50
N SER A 24 -10.69 10.82 -14.19
CA SER A 24 -11.03 9.47 -13.72
C SER A 24 -9.76 8.62 -13.55
N THR A 25 -8.81 8.72 -14.46
CA THR A 25 -7.52 8.01 -14.37
C THR A 25 -6.72 8.49 -13.15
N SER A 26 -6.68 9.81 -12.91
CA SER A 26 -6.04 10.38 -11.73
C SER A 26 -6.70 9.94 -10.41
N VAL A 27 -8.03 9.87 -10.38
CA VAL A 27 -8.79 9.42 -9.20
C VAL A 27 -8.54 7.93 -8.95
N VAL A 28 -8.54 7.11 -10.00
CA VAL A 28 -8.19 5.67 -9.90
C VAL A 28 -6.76 5.51 -9.37
N MET A 29 -5.78 6.23 -9.94
CA MET A 29 -4.41 6.20 -9.43
C MET A 29 -4.31 6.63 -7.96
N GLN A 30 -5.07 7.65 -7.54
CA GLN A 30 -5.05 8.09 -6.15
C GLN A 30 -5.67 7.06 -5.21
N ALA A 31 -6.78 6.42 -5.62
CA ALA A 31 -7.42 5.35 -4.87
C ALA A 31 -6.53 4.09 -4.78
N GLU A 32 -5.87 3.71 -5.87
CA GLU A 32 -4.89 2.62 -5.91
C GLU A 32 -3.68 2.92 -5.01
N LEU A 33 -3.14 4.14 -5.08
CA LEU A 33 -2.04 4.57 -4.21
C LEU A 33 -2.48 4.53 -2.74
N GLN A 34 -3.66 5.06 -2.41
CA GLN A 34 -4.20 5.02 -1.05
C GLN A 34 -4.35 3.57 -0.56
N SER A 35 -4.96 2.69 -1.35
CA SER A 35 -5.09 1.26 -1.02
C SER A 35 -3.74 0.63 -0.76
N TYR A 36 -2.75 0.91 -1.62
CA TYR A 36 -1.39 0.40 -1.44
C TYR A 36 -0.72 0.94 -0.17
N THR A 37 -0.96 2.21 0.18
CA THR A 37 -0.41 2.81 1.40
C THR A 37 -1.08 2.24 2.65
N GLU A 38 -2.39 2.01 2.62
CA GLU A 38 -3.14 1.36 3.70
C GLU A 38 -2.69 -0.08 3.92
N ASP A 39 -2.49 -0.84 2.84
CA ASP A 39 -1.97 -2.21 2.92
C ASP A 39 -0.56 -2.25 3.52
N LEU A 40 0.34 -1.37 3.07
CA LEU A 40 1.69 -1.25 3.65
C LEU A 40 1.65 -0.85 5.13
N TYR A 41 0.76 0.07 5.50
CA TYR A 41 0.58 0.48 6.88
C TYR A 41 0.10 -0.68 7.75
N ASN A 42 -0.89 -1.45 7.28
CA ASN A 42 -1.40 -2.62 7.99
C ASN A 42 -0.32 -3.69 8.18
N GLN A 43 0.50 -3.93 7.15
CA GLN A 43 1.64 -4.86 7.24
C GLN A 43 2.69 -4.40 8.25
N LEU A 44 3.04 -3.10 8.27
CA LEU A 44 3.94 -2.52 9.27
C LEU A 44 3.41 -2.74 10.70
N VAL A 45 2.14 -2.39 10.91
CA VAL A 45 1.49 -2.54 12.22
C VAL A 45 1.51 -4.00 12.67
N GLN A 46 1.23 -4.95 11.76
CA GLN A 46 1.28 -6.37 12.07
C GLN A 46 2.68 -6.82 12.51
N ILE A 47 3.74 -6.45 11.78
CA ILE A 47 5.12 -6.79 12.16
C ILE A 47 5.45 -6.24 13.55
N CYS A 48 5.09 -4.98 13.83
CA CYS A 48 5.31 -4.39 15.15
C CYS A 48 4.60 -5.17 16.27
N TYR A 49 3.35 -5.60 16.04
CA TYR A 49 2.63 -6.41 17.03
C TYR A 49 3.28 -7.79 17.24
N GLU A 50 3.71 -8.45 16.17
CA GLU A 50 4.39 -9.76 16.26
C GLU A 50 5.74 -9.66 16.99
N GLU A 51 6.50 -8.59 16.76
CA GLU A 51 7.75 -8.33 17.47
C GLU A 51 7.53 -8.03 18.95
N VAL A 52 6.53 -7.18 19.27
CA VAL A 52 6.18 -6.87 20.66
C VAL A 52 5.71 -8.12 21.40
N ASP A 53 4.86 -8.94 20.77
CA ASP A 53 4.40 -10.21 21.35
C ASP A 53 5.58 -11.16 21.59
N PHE A 54 6.48 -11.32 20.61
CA PHE A 54 7.69 -12.12 20.77
C PHE A 54 8.53 -11.66 21.96
N LEU A 55 8.83 -10.36 22.05
CA LEU A 55 9.63 -9.77 23.12
C LEU A 55 8.94 -9.88 24.49
N SER A 56 7.61 -9.72 24.54
CA SER A 56 6.84 -9.79 25.79
C SER A 56 6.83 -11.18 26.44
N ARG A 57 7.09 -12.23 25.64
CA ARG A 57 7.16 -13.62 26.09
C ARG A 57 8.57 -14.03 26.55
N LEU A 58 9.57 -13.17 26.35
CA LEU A 58 10.93 -13.44 26.78
C LEU A 58 11.09 -13.17 28.27
N GLU A 59 11.55 -14.18 29.01
CA GLU A 59 11.84 -14.04 30.44
C GLU A 59 13.35 -13.88 30.70
N VAL A 60 13.68 -13.16 31.77
CA VAL A 60 15.07 -13.00 32.20
C VAL A 60 15.64 -14.35 32.63
N GLY A 61 16.75 -14.76 32.01
CA GLY A 61 17.39 -16.04 32.28
C GLY A 61 16.76 -17.22 31.54
N GLN A 62 15.82 -17.00 30.61
CA GLN A 62 15.30 -18.08 29.79
C GLN A 62 16.41 -18.76 28.98
N VAL A 63 16.30 -20.07 28.81
CA VAL A 63 17.18 -20.81 27.90
C VAL A 63 16.81 -20.46 26.46
N VAL A 64 17.76 -19.91 25.72
CA VAL A 64 17.57 -19.64 24.29
C VAL A 64 17.66 -20.96 23.53
N THR A 65 16.50 -21.48 23.13
CA THR A 65 16.40 -22.68 22.31
C THR A 65 16.57 -22.36 20.83
N ALA A 66 16.79 -23.39 20.00
CA ALA A 66 16.82 -23.24 18.56
C ALA A 66 15.50 -22.67 18.00
N ASP A 67 14.37 -23.03 18.59
CA ASP A 67 13.05 -22.52 18.19
C ASP A 67 12.93 -21.01 18.42
N VAL A 68 13.44 -20.50 19.54
CA VAL A 68 13.46 -19.05 19.84
C VAL A 68 14.31 -18.29 18.81
N LEU A 69 15.47 -18.86 18.45
CA LEU A 69 16.34 -18.27 17.42
C LEU A 69 15.69 -18.29 16.04
N SER A 70 15.08 -19.41 15.65
CA SER A 70 14.35 -19.53 14.38
C SER A 70 13.25 -18.48 14.29
N ARG A 71 12.45 -18.34 15.36
CA ARG A 71 11.34 -17.39 15.38
C ARG A 71 11.82 -15.93 15.30
N ARG A 72 12.90 -15.59 16.00
CA ARG A 72 13.56 -14.28 15.86
C ARG A 72 13.99 -14.04 14.42
N ASP A 73 14.66 -15.01 13.81
CA ASP A 73 15.22 -14.85 12.47
C ASP A 73 14.14 -14.71 11.39
N GLU A 74 13.00 -15.41 11.54
CA GLU A 74 11.80 -15.20 10.74
C GLU A 74 11.28 -13.75 10.83
N LEU A 75 11.09 -13.24 12.04
CA LEU A 75 10.61 -11.88 12.27
C LEU A 75 11.56 -10.83 11.68
N VAL A 76 12.86 -10.99 11.88
CA VAL A 76 13.89 -10.12 11.30
C VAL A 76 13.88 -10.20 9.77
N SER A 77 13.68 -11.38 9.20
CA SER A 77 13.60 -11.57 7.75
C SER A 77 12.38 -10.86 7.15
N HIS A 78 11.22 -10.95 7.81
CA HIS A 78 10.00 -10.25 7.42
C HIS A 78 10.19 -8.73 7.46
N ALA A 79 10.73 -8.20 8.55
CA ALA A 79 11.02 -6.76 8.67
C ALA A 79 12.01 -6.28 7.58
N ARG A 80 13.03 -7.10 7.26
CA ARG A 80 13.99 -6.79 6.19
C ARG A 80 13.36 -6.75 4.81
N HIS A 81 12.50 -7.70 4.45
CA HIS A 81 11.79 -7.68 3.17
C HIS A 81 10.95 -6.41 3.04
N LEU A 82 10.21 -6.05 4.09
CA LEU A 82 9.37 -4.86 4.06
C LEU A 82 10.18 -3.56 3.87
N ILE A 83 11.37 -3.46 4.48
CA ILE A 83 12.24 -2.26 4.40
C ILE A 83 13.06 -2.21 3.11
N LEU A 84 13.64 -3.35 2.69
CA LEU A 84 14.61 -3.40 1.58
C LEU A 84 13.95 -3.61 0.22
N ASP A 85 12.81 -4.29 0.16
CA ASP A 85 12.03 -4.45 -1.09
C ASP A 85 11.08 -3.27 -1.31
N ALA A 86 11.08 -2.28 -0.41
CA ALA A 86 10.40 -1.02 -0.65
C ALA A 86 10.97 -0.39 -1.95
N PRO A 87 10.13 -0.05 -2.94
CA PRO A 87 10.55 0.45 -4.25
C PRO A 87 11.39 1.75 -4.22
N ASN A 88 11.57 2.34 -3.04
CA ASN A 88 12.35 3.55 -2.77
C ASN A 88 13.82 3.26 -2.39
N ALA A 89 14.24 1.98 -2.29
CA ALA A 89 15.60 1.59 -1.90
C ALA A 89 16.61 1.57 -3.07
N ARG A 90 16.23 2.07 -4.27
CA ARG A 90 17.11 2.25 -5.43
C ARG A 90 17.08 3.69 -5.93
#